data_AF-W6KQ17-F1
#
_entry.id   AF-W6KQ17-F1
#
_cell.length_a   1.000
_cell.length_b   1.000
_cell.length_c   1.000
_cell.angle_alpha   90.00
_cell.angle_beta   90.00
_cell.angle_gamma   90.00
#
_symmetry.space_group_name_H-M   'P 1'
#
loop_
_entity.id
_entity.type
_entity.pdbx_description
1 polymer ?
#
loop_
_entity_poly.entity_id
_entity_poly.type
_entity_poly.pdbx_seq_one_letter_code
_entity_poly.pdbx_strand_id
1 'polypeptide(L)'
;MSKHLGEESHRGEGKSSTVRITKETIQSLNYYEIFHLPSPVSSPTSISASLINAQALQRAYRRYSLLFHPDKDPSPAAREAFERVKIALETLIDEEKRRSYDASLRGESEGAGDNAEELRRKRQAEEDAQWAAFILRQKEYQKEASEDAKRRDIAEREEAMRRIQEELTSSLETPFKQMEREVVNDWDVDAELLQMKLQEIEKLMQEIRSQTFDPEDDVTTRWKRSKAEKV
;
A
#
# COMPACT_ATOMS: atom_id res chain seq x y z
N MET A 1 -23.80 -84.18 -36.59
CA MET A 1 -22.49 -83.56 -36.25
C MET A 1 -22.76 -82.22 -35.60
N SER A 2 -22.03 -81.91 -34.51
CA SER A 2 -21.92 -80.59 -33.85
C SER A 2 -23.15 -80.12 -33.04
N LYS A 3 -23.04 -79.65 -31.79
CA LYS A 3 -21.89 -79.21 -30.98
C LYS A 3 -22.23 -79.29 -29.48
N HIS A 4 -21.19 -79.58 -28.68
CA HIS A 4 -21.17 -79.67 -27.22
C HIS A 4 -21.23 -78.31 -26.52
N LEU A 5 -21.64 -78.40 -25.24
CA LEU A 5 -21.57 -77.42 -24.16
C LEU A 5 -20.17 -76.83 -23.93
N GLY A 6 -20.17 -75.61 -23.37
CA GLY A 6 -19.30 -75.19 -22.28
C GLY A 6 -17.93 -74.64 -22.66
N GLU A 7 -17.71 -73.35 -22.41
CA GLU A 7 -16.72 -72.88 -21.42
C GLU A 7 -16.70 -71.35 -21.39
N GLU A 8 -17.00 -70.82 -20.20
CA GLU A 8 -16.73 -69.44 -19.81
C GLU A 8 -15.23 -69.17 -19.92
N SER A 9 -14.85 -68.12 -20.64
CA SER A 9 -13.52 -67.53 -20.52
C SER A 9 -13.65 -66.11 -20.00
N HIS A 10 -13.74 -66.00 -18.67
CA HIS A 10 -13.38 -64.78 -17.97
C HIS A 10 -11.88 -64.54 -18.19
N ARG A 11 -11.55 -63.71 -19.17
CA ARG A 11 -10.20 -63.19 -19.35
C ARG A 11 -9.99 -62.09 -18.30
N GLY A 12 -9.30 -62.45 -17.23
CA GLY A 12 -8.93 -61.53 -16.15
C GLY A 12 -8.10 -60.36 -16.67
N GLU A 13 -8.70 -59.18 -16.72
CA GLU A 13 -7.96 -57.93 -16.66
C GLU A 13 -7.50 -57.71 -15.22
N GLY A 14 -6.20 -57.90 -14.98
CA GLY A 14 -5.55 -57.47 -13.75
C GLY A 14 -5.65 -55.96 -13.63
N LYS A 15 -6.73 -55.47 -12.99
CA LYS A 15 -6.87 -54.09 -12.57
C LYS A 15 -5.81 -53.79 -11.51
N SER A 16 -4.66 -53.27 -11.94
CA SER A 16 -3.82 -52.47 -11.05
C SER A 16 -4.68 -51.27 -10.64
N SER A 17 -5.19 -51.28 -9.41
CA SER A 17 -6.02 -50.22 -8.85
C SER A 17 -5.16 -48.96 -8.71
N THR A 18 -5.02 -48.20 -9.79
CA THR A 18 -4.37 -46.89 -9.76
C THR A 18 -5.22 -45.98 -8.88
N VAL A 19 -4.76 -45.75 -7.65
CA VAL A 19 -5.38 -44.82 -6.71
C VAL A 19 -5.43 -43.44 -7.39
N ARG A 20 -6.64 -42.94 -7.66
CA ARG A 20 -6.82 -41.59 -8.23
C ARG A 20 -6.50 -40.56 -7.16
N ILE A 21 -5.39 -39.84 -7.33
CA ILE A 21 -4.99 -38.79 -6.39
C ILE A 21 -5.87 -37.55 -6.61
N THR A 22 -6.71 -37.29 -5.63
CA THR A 22 -7.60 -36.14 -5.50
C THR A 22 -7.26 -35.36 -4.23
N LYS A 23 -7.82 -34.15 -4.09
CA LYS A 23 -7.64 -33.28 -2.92
C LYS A 23 -8.02 -33.93 -1.59
N GLU A 24 -9.00 -34.84 -1.61
CA GLU A 24 -9.48 -35.55 -0.41
C GLU A 24 -8.63 -36.78 -0.10
N THR A 25 -8.20 -37.52 -1.13
CA THR A 25 -7.42 -38.75 -0.93
C THR A 25 -5.96 -38.49 -0.58
N ILE A 26 -5.41 -37.33 -0.93
CA ILE A 26 -3.97 -37.06 -0.79
C ILE A 26 -3.52 -36.97 0.67
N GLN A 27 -4.44 -36.66 1.58
CA GLN A 27 -4.16 -36.56 3.02
C GLN A 27 -4.04 -37.94 3.66
N SER A 28 -4.81 -38.93 3.19
CA SER A 28 -4.78 -40.30 3.71
C SER A 28 -3.66 -41.16 3.14
N LEU A 29 -2.93 -40.66 2.12
CA LEU A 29 -1.90 -41.43 1.43
C LEU A 29 -0.52 -41.21 2.05
N ASN A 30 0.26 -42.28 2.01
CA ASN A 30 1.68 -42.28 2.32
C ASN A 30 2.47 -41.51 1.24
N TYR A 31 3.62 -40.92 1.58
CA TYR A 31 4.50 -40.25 0.62
C TYR A 31 4.86 -41.12 -0.58
N TYR A 32 5.11 -42.41 -0.35
CA TYR A 32 5.38 -43.34 -1.44
C TYR A 32 4.17 -43.53 -2.36
N GLU A 33 2.95 -43.61 -1.80
CA GLU A 33 1.71 -43.80 -2.56
C GLU A 33 1.34 -42.58 -3.40
N ILE A 34 1.62 -41.36 -2.90
CA ILE A 34 1.42 -40.11 -3.67
C ILE A 34 2.23 -40.13 -4.98
N PHE A 35 3.42 -40.72 -4.95
CA PHE A 35 4.28 -40.84 -6.12
C PHE A 35 4.18 -42.19 -6.84
N HIS A 36 3.22 -43.04 -6.45
CA HIS A 36 3.05 -44.39 -6.98
C HIS A 36 4.33 -45.24 -6.88
N LEU A 37 5.08 -45.05 -5.80
CA LEU A 37 6.28 -45.81 -5.47
C LEU A 37 5.94 -46.94 -4.49
N PRO A 38 6.65 -48.09 -4.57
CA PRO A 38 6.46 -49.17 -3.62
C PRO A 38 6.95 -48.74 -2.23
N SER A 39 6.04 -48.73 -1.26
CA SER A 39 6.36 -48.46 0.14
C SER A 39 7.31 -49.53 0.68
N PRO A 40 8.36 -49.15 1.44
CA PRO A 40 9.33 -50.10 2.00
C PRO A 40 8.71 -51.06 3.03
N VAL A 41 7.53 -50.74 3.56
CA VAL A 41 6.78 -51.60 4.50
C VAL A 41 5.96 -52.66 3.77
N SER A 42 5.46 -52.36 2.56
CA SER A 42 4.65 -53.30 1.77
C SER A 42 5.49 -54.30 0.97
N SER A 43 6.77 -54.00 0.73
CA SER A 43 7.67 -54.87 -0.02
C SER A 43 9.13 -54.70 0.45
N PRO A 44 9.61 -55.54 1.39
CA PRO A 44 10.93 -55.40 2.03
C PRO A 44 12.12 -55.80 1.14
N THR A 45 11.91 -56.05 -0.16
CA THR A 45 13.00 -56.41 -1.08
C THR A 45 13.92 -55.18 -1.30
N SER A 46 15.24 -55.37 -1.19
CA SER A 46 16.29 -54.34 -1.29
C SER A 46 16.28 -53.46 -2.56
N ILE A 47 15.35 -53.68 -3.48
CA ILE A 47 15.18 -52.95 -4.74
C ILE A 47 14.48 -51.59 -4.52
N SER A 48 13.71 -51.42 -3.42
CA SER A 48 12.91 -50.22 -3.16
C SER A 48 13.75 -48.92 -3.11
N ALA A 49 14.91 -48.93 -2.45
CA ALA A 49 15.79 -47.75 -2.36
C ALA A 49 16.41 -47.34 -3.71
N SER A 50 16.68 -48.30 -4.60
CA SER A 50 17.26 -48.04 -5.93
C SER A 50 16.24 -47.50 -6.93
N LEU A 51 14.94 -47.63 -6.67
CA LEU A 51 13.86 -47.21 -7.57
C LEU A 51 13.52 -45.72 -7.43
N ILE A 52 14.02 -45.05 -6.38
CA ILE A 52 13.73 -43.65 -6.08
C ILE A 52 14.56 -42.76 -7.01
N ASN A 53 13.98 -42.46 -8.17
CA ASN A 53 14.58 -41.54 -9.12
C ASN A 53 14.09 -40.10 -8.84
N ALA A 54 15.00 -39.24 -8.37
CA ALA A 54 14.72 -37.83 -8.09
C ALA A 54 14.11 -37.09 -9.29
N GLN A 55 14.50 -37.44 -10.52
CA GLN A 55 13.94 -36.83 -11.72
C GLN A 55 12.47 -37.22 -11.95
N ALA A 56 12.09 -38.46 -11.63
CA ALA A 56 10.71 -38.92 -11.71
C ALA A 56 9.83 -38.26 -10.65
N LEU A 57 10.35 -38.13 -9.43
CA LEU A 57 9.70 -37.41 -8.33
C LEU A 57 9.45 -35.93 -8.68
N GLN A 58 10.44 -35.23 -9.21
CA GLN A 58 10.27 -33.83 -9.65
C GLN A 58 9.25 -33.69 -10.79
N ARG A 59 9.19 -34.65 -11.71
CA ARG A 59 8.18 -34.64 -12.79
C ARG A 59 6.77 -34.84 -12.23
N ALA A 60 6.59 -35.75 -11.29
CA ALA A 60 5.30 -35.97 -10.62
C ALA A 60 4.89 -34.75 -9.77
N TYR A 61 5.83 -34.15 -9.04
CA TYR A 61 5.60 -32.91 -8.29
C TYR A 61 5.11 -31.78 -9.19
N ARG A 62 5.74 -31.56 -10.35
CA ARG A 62 5.28 -30.53 -11.31
C ARG A 62 3.85 -30.78 -11.78
N ARG A 63 3.47 -32.05 -12.02
CA ARG A 63 2.10 -32.41 -12.42
C ARG A 63 1.09 -32.10 -11.32
N TYR A 64 1.34 -32.50 -10.08
CA TYR A 64 0.43 -32.23 -8.97
C TYR A 64 0.41 -30.74 -8.57
N SER A 65 1.54 -30.06 -8.68
CA SER A 65 1.64 -28.61 -8.45
C SER A 65 0.71 -27.83 -9.38
N LEU A 66 0.58 -28.25 -10.64
CA LEU A 66 -0.35 -27.63 -11.59
C LEU A 66 -1.82 -27.96 -11.31
N LEU A 67 -2.09 -29.10 -10.68
CA LEU A 67 -3.45 -29.55 -10.33
C LEU A 67 -3.97 -28.89 -9.04
N PHE A 68 -3.09 -28.69 -8.05
CA PHE A 68 -3.44 -28.14 -6.74
C PHE A 68 -2.93 -26.71 -6.53
N HIS A 69 -2.59 -25.98 -7.60
CA HIS A 69 -2.07 -24.63 -7.46
C HIS A 69 -3.13 -23.68 -6.86
N PRO A 70 -2.78 -22.88 -5.83
CA PRO A 70 -3.74 -21.99 -5.15
C PRO A 70 -4.31 -20.89 -6.06
N ASP A 71 -3.64 -20.60 -7.18
CA ASP A 71 -4.12 -19.66 -8.21
C ASP A 71 -5.30 -20.21 -9.03
N LYS A 72 -5.35 -21.53 -9.23
CA LYS A 72 -6.43 -22.19 -9.99
C LYS A 72 -7.57 -22.66 -9.09
N ASP A 73 -7.23 -23.09 -7.88
CA ASP A 73 -8.18 -23.50 -6.86
C ASP A 73 -7.78 -22.87 -5.52
N PRO A 74 -8.42 -21.75 -5.12
CA PRO A 74 -8.13 -21.08 -3.86
C PRO A 74 -8.73 -21.79 -2.64
N SER A 75 -9.28 -23.00 -2.79
CA SER A 75 -9.81 -23.76 -1.66
C SER A 75 -8.71 -24.17 -0.68
N PRO A 76 -9.01 -24.22 0.63
CA PRO A 76 -8.05 -24.68 1.65
C PRO A 76 -7.59 -26.12 1.37
N ALA A 77 -8.46 -26.98 0.84
CA ALA A 77 -8.11 -28.34 0.46
C ALA A 77 -7.04 -28.41 -0.65
N ALA A 78 -7.06 -27.51 -1.63
CA ALA A 78 -6.04 -27.44 -2.67
C ALA A 78 -4.69 -26.96 -2.10
N ARG A 79 -4.71 -25.98 -1.20
CA ARG A 79 -3.53 -25.50 -0.46
C ARG A 79 -2.88 -26.63 0.35
N GLU A 80 -3.67 -27.37 1.10
CA GLU A 80 -3.21 -28.50 1.92
C GLU A 80 -2.68 -29.65 1.06
N ALA A 81 -3.38 -29.98 -0.04
CA ALA A 81 -2.93 -30.98 -1.00
C ALA A 81 -1.57 -30.60 -1.62
N PHE A 82 -1.41 -29.34 -2.04
CA PHE A 82 -0.17 -28.83 -2.59
C PHE A 82 1.00 -28.97 -1.60
N GLU A 83 0.79 -28.53 -0.36
CA GLU A 83 1.83 -28.61 0.67
C GLU A 83 2.18 -30.07 1.00
N ARG A 84 1.19 -30.96 1.04
CA ARG A 84 1.40 -32.39 1.27
C ARG A 84 2.30 -33.03 0.20
N VAL A 85 2.09 -32.71 -1.07
CA VAL A 85 2.94 -33.20 -2.18
C VAL A 85 4.35 -32.63 -2.08
N LYS A 86 4.48 -31.35 -1.72
CA LYS A 86 5.77 -30.68 -1.54
C LYS A 86 6.58 -31.33 -0.41
N ILE A 87 5.97 -31.52 0.76
CA ILE A 87 6.61 -32.19 1.90
C ILE A 87 7.01 -33.63 1.53
N ALA A 88 6.14 -34.35 0.82
CA ALA A 88 6.44 -35.70 0.36
C ALA A 88 7.67 -35.72 -0.56
N LEU A 89 7.77 -34.78 -1.50
CA LEU A 89 8.94 -34.65 -2.39
C LEU A 89 10.21 -34.37 -1.60
N GLU A 90 10.20 -33.36 -0.72
CA GLU A 90 11.35 -32.96 0.08
C GLU A 90 11.85 -34.10 0.98
N THR A 91 10.92 -34.86 1.55
CA THR A 91 11.23 -36.01 2.41
C THR A 91 11.84 -37.16 1.63
N LEU A 92 11.38 -37.44 0.40
CA LEU A 92 11.87 -38.57 -0.40
C LEU A 92 13.16 -38.27 -1.17
N ILE A 93 13.43 -36.99 -1.47
CA ILE A 93 14.69 -36.55 -2.09
C ILE A 93 15.84 -36.58 -1.09
N ASP A 94 15.58 -36.16 0.14
CA ASP A 94 16.59 -36.12 1.20
C ASP A 94 16.73 -37.50 1.86
N GLU A 95 17.89 -38.11 1.68
CA GLU A 95 18.23 -39.44 2.20
C GLU A 95 18.05 -39.55 3.73
N GLU A 96 18.37 -38.49 4.48
CA GLU A 96 18.28 -38.47 5.95
C GLU A 96 16.81 -38.39 6.39
N LYS A 97 16.05 -37.46 5.79
CA LYS A 97 14.61 -37.32 6.05
C LYS A 97 13.85 -38.57 5.64
N ARG A 98 14.21 -39.19 4.51
CA ARG A 98 13.63 -40.45 4.03
C ARG A 98 13.83 -41.57 5.04
N ARG A 99 15.05 -41.76 5.55
CA ARG A 99 15.34 -42.80 6.55
C ARG A 99 14.56 -42.59 7.85
N SER A 100 14.45 -41.36 8.32
CA SER A 100 13.63 -41.02 9.49
C SER A 100 12.15 -41.31 9.26
N TYR A 101 11.64 -40.98 8.08
CA TYR A 101 10.28 -41.28 7.68
C TYR A 101 10.02 -42.79 7.58
N ASP A 102 10.92 -43.55 6.95
CA ASP A 102 10.83 -45.01 6.85
C ASP A 102 10.87 -45.70 8.21
N ALA A 103 11.67 -45.18 9.15
CA ALA A 103 11.71 -45.65 10.53
C ALA A 103 10.39 -45.36 11.25
N SER A 104 9.82 -44.18 11.05
CA SER A 104 8.50 -43.80 11.60
C SER A 104 7.40 -44.69 11.04
N LEU A 105 7.42 -44.97 9.73
CA LEU A 105 6.42 -45.81 9.07
C LEU A 105 6.45 -47.27 9.54
N ARG A 106 7.65 -47.77 9.93
CA ARG A 106 7.80 -49.07 10.60
C ARG A 106 7.36 -49.03 12.06
N GLY A 107 7.59 -47.92 12.76
CA GLY A 107 7.20 -47.70 14.16
C GLY A 107 5.74 -47.35 14.39
N GLU A 108 5.03 -46.76 13.41
CA GLU A 108 3.58 -46.50 13.45
C GLU A 108 2.78 -47.81 13.49
N SER A 109 3.38 -48.93 13.03
CA SER A 109 2.84 -50.28 13.22
C SER A 109 2.95 -50.78 14.67
N GLU A 110 3.80 -50.16 15.50
CA GLU A 110 4.09 -50.56 16.88
C GLU A 110 4.16 -49.34 17.82
N GLY A 111 3.01 -48.69 18.07
CA GLY A 111 2.67 -48.08 19.37
C GLY A 111 3.58 -46.98 19.97
N ALA A 112 3.92 -45.92 19.23
CA ALA A 112 4.65 -44.75 19.77
C ALA A 112 4.11 -43.37 19.31
N GLY A 113 2.78 -43.21 19.24
CA GLY A 113 2.11 -42.05 18.61
C GLY A 113 2.18 -40.70 19.34
N ASP A 114 2.15 -40.67 20.67
CA ASP A 114 1.73 -39.44 21.37
C ASP A 114 2.84 -38.36 21.49
N ASN A 115 4.10 -38.75 21.72
CA ASN A 115 5.21 -37.79 21.92
C ASN A 115 5.81 -37.27 20.62
N ALA A 116 5.75 -38.05 19.53
CA ALA A 116 6.30 -37.67 18.23
C ALA A 116 5.40 -36.65 17.52
N GLU A 117 4.08 -36.76 17.68
CA GLU A 117 3.12 -35.80 17.14
C GLU A 117 3.21 -34.43 17.82
N GLU A 118 3.40 -34.40 19.14
CA GLU A 118 3.55 -33.14 19.88
C GLU A 118 4.81 -32.39 19.45
N LEU A 119 5.94 -33.09 19.29
CA LEU A 119 7.19 -32.49 18.81
C LEU A 119 7.05 -31.96 17.37
N ARG A 120 6.33 -32.70 16.51
CA ARG A 120 6.03 -32.26 15.13
C ARG A 120 5.15 -31.02 15.10
N ARG A 121 4.09 -30.99 15.91
CA ARG A 121 3.21 -29.81 16.05
C ARG A 121 3.97 -28.59 16.54
N LYS A 122 4.84 -28.77 17.54
CA LYS A 122 5.65 -27.67 18.09
C LYS A 122 6.62 -27.11 17.05
N ARG A 123 7.29 -27.97 16.29
CA ARG A 123 8.18 -27.56 15.20
C ARG A 123 7.43 -26.86 14.06
N GLN A 124 6.25 -27.37 13.69
CA GLN A 124 5.39 -26.70 12.70
C GLN A 124 4.94 -25.32 13.19
N ALA A 125 4.53 -25.20 14.45
CA ALA A 125 4.14 -23.91 15.02
C ALA A 125 5.31 -22.91 15.05
N GLU A 126 6.53 -23.36 15.31
CA GLU A 126 7.73 -22.52 15.25
C GLU A 126 8.06 -22.06 13.81
N GLU A 127 7.97 -22.97 12.83
CA GLU A 127 8.19 -22.66 11.41
C GLU A 127 7.11 -21.69 10.89
N ASP A 128 5.85 -21.90 11.26
CA ASP A 128 4.73 -21.00 10.92
C ASP A 128 4.89 -19.62 11.57
N ALA A 129 5.35 -19.57 12.83
CA ALA A 129 5.62 -18.31 13.52
C ALA A 129 6.78 -17.54 12.86
N GLN A 130 7.84 -18.23 12.44
CA GLN A 130 8.96 -17.62 11.70
C GLN A 130 8.49 -17.08 10.34
N TRP A 131 7.66 -17.84 9.62
CA TRP A 131 7.08 -17.39 8.36
C TRP A 131 6.17 -16.17 8.56
N ALA A 132 5.29 -16.18 9.56
CA ALA A 132 4.44 -15.03 9.89
C ALA A 132 5.27 -13.79 10.23
N ALA A 133 6.33 -13.93 11.03
CA ALA A 133 7.25 -12.84 11.37
C ALA A 133 7.95 -12.26 10.13
N PHE A 134 8.43 -13.12 9.23
CA PHE A 134 9.05 -12.70 7.96
C PHE A 134 8.07 -11.88 7.09
N ILE A 135 6.84 -12.38 6.92
CA ILE A 135 5.81 -11.72 6.11
C ILE A 135 5.38 -10.38 6.72
N LEU A 136 5.21 -10.31 8.04
CA LEU A 136 4.90 -9.06 8.73
C LEU A 136 6.00 -8.03 8.53
N ARG A 137 7.27 -8.43 8.71
CA ARG A 137 8.42 -7.55 8.47
C ARG A 137 8.47 -7.03 7.04
N GLN A 138 8.20 -7.88 6.06
CA GLN A 138 8.16 -7.46 4.65
C GLN A 138 7.02 -6.47 4.38
N LYS A 139 5.85 -6.68 4.98
CA LYS A 139 4.71 -5.76 4.87
C LYS A 139 4.96 -4.43 5.57
N GLU A 140 5.59 -4.44 6.75
CA GLU A 140 5.99 -3.23 7.47
C GLU A 140 6.94 -2.39 6.61
N TYR A 141 7.98 -3.02 6.04
CA TYR A 141 8.91 -2.34 5.14
C TYR A 141 8.20 -1.72 3.92
N GLN A 142 7.25 -2.44 3.30
CA GLN A 142 6.46 -1.89 2.20
C GLN A 142 5.55 -0.75 2.64
N LYS A 143 4.96 -0.85 3.83
CA LYS A 143 4.10 0.19 4.40
C LYS A 143 4.90 1.45 4.70
N GLU A 144 6.05 1.32 5.37
CA GLU A 144 6.97 2.44 5.61
C GLU A 144 7.41 3.09 4.29
N ALA A 145 7.83 2.29 3.30
CA ALA A 145 8.20 2.81 1.99
C ALA A 145 7.03 3.55 1.29
N SER A 146 5.80 3.02 1.40
CA SER A 146 4.59 3.65 0.86
C SER A 146 4.23 4.94 1.62
N GLU A 147 4.37 4.95 2.94
CA GLU A 147 4.12 6.13 3.78
C GLU A 147 5.15 7.23 3.50
N ASP A 148 6.41 6.87 3.36
CA ASP A 148 7.48 7.79 2.99
C ASP A 148 7.28 8.37 1.58
N ALA A 149 6.79 7.57 0.62
CA ALA A 149 6.43 8.07 -0.70
C ALA A 149 5.30 9.12 -0.61
N LYS A 150 4.23 8.82 0.14
CA LYS A 150 3.12 9.77 0.34
C LYS A 150 3.56 11.05 1.03
N ARG A 151 4.46 10.95 2.01
CA ARG A 151 5.02 12.13 2.71
C ARG A 151 5.83 13.01 1.75
N ARG A 152 6.63 12.42 0.87
CA ARG A 152 7.37 13.16 -0.16
C ARG A 152 6.43 13.85 -1.14
N ASP A 153 5.42 13.14 -1.65
CA ASP A 153 4.42 13.73 -2.55
C ASP A 153 3.66 14.90 -1.91
N ILE A 154 3.32 14.80 -0.62
CA ILE A 154 2.69 15.88 0.15
C ILE A 154 3.64 17.08 0.27
N ALA A 155 4.90 16.85 0.65
CA ALA A 155 5.89 17.92 0.79
C ALA A 155 6.13 18.65 -0.54
N GLU A 156 6.29 17.93 -1.65
CA GLU A 156 6.45 18.51 -2.98
C GLU A 156 5.23 19.34 -3.38
N ARG A 157 4.02 18.86 -3.07
CA ARG A 157 2.78 19.59 -3.34
C ARG A 157 2.68 20.86 -2.50
N GLU A 158 3.07 20.81 -1.23
CA GLU A 158 3.12 21.99 -0.36
C GLU A 158 4.14 23.03 -0.84
N GLU A 159 5.33 22.60 -1.25
CA GLU A 159 6.35 23.48 -1.83
C GLU A 159 5.87 24.11 -3.14
N ALA A 160 5.23 23.34 -4.02
CA ALA A 160 4.65 23.86 -5.26
C ALA A 160 3.57 24.90 -4.98
N MET A 161 2.69 24.66 -4.00
CA MET A 161 1.67 25.64 -3.60
C MET A 161 2.30 26.91 -3.02
N ARG A 162 3.36 26.79 -2.20
CA ARG A 162 4.09 27.95 -1.67
C ARG A 162 4.72 28.77 -2.79
N ARG A 163 5.35 28.14 -3.78
CA ARG A 163 5.92 28.85 -4.94
C ARG A 163 4.86 29.63 -5.70
N ILE A 164 3.72 29.00 -6.00
CA ILE A 164 2.61 29.68 -6.68
C ILE A 164 2.10 30.86 -5.83
N GLN A 165 1.97 30.66 -4.51
CA GLN A 165 1.57 31.73 -3.61
C GLN A 165 2.58 32.89 -3.62
N GLU A 166 3.88 32.60 -3.55
CA GLU A 166 4.95 33.60 -3.62
C GLU A 166 4.92 34.37 -4.94
N GLU A 167 4.78 33.68 -6.07
CA GLU A 167 4.64 34.30 -7.40
C GLU A 167 3.42 35.23 -7.46
N LEU A 168 2.26 34.78 -6.96
CA LEU A 168 1.05 35.60 -6.89
C LEU A 168 1.22 36.82 -5.99
N THR A 169 1.81 36.64 -4.80
CA THR A 169 2.04 37.75 -3.87
C THR A 169 3.02 38.76 -4.43
N SER A 170 4.14 38.31 -5.01
CA SER A 170 5.14 39.18 -5.65
C SER A 170 4.54 39.94 -6.83
N SER A 171 3.75 39.25 -7.65
CA SER A 171 3.04 39.85 -8.80
C SER A 171 1.96 40.85 -8.39
N LEU A 172 1.41 40.79 -7.19
CA LEU A 172 0.43 41.76 -6.68
C LEU A 172 1.13 42.90 -5.92
N GLU A 173 2.18 42.60 -5.17
CA GLU A 173 2.91 43.56 -4.36
C GLU A 173 3.72 44.53 -5.22
N THR A 174 4.29 44.08 -6.34
CA THR A 174 5.03 44.96 -7.27
C THR A 174 4.16 46.04 -7.91
N PRO A 175 3.02 45.74 -8.57
CA PRO A 175 2.16 46.78 -9.14
C PRO A 175 1.49 47.61 -8.05
N PHE A 176 1.12 47.03 -6.90
CA PHE A 176 0.53 47.82 -5.81
C PHE A 176 1.55 48.80 -5.20
N LYS A 177 2.80 48.39 -4.99
CA LYS A 177 3.89 49.29 -4.57
C LYS A 177 4.23 50.35 -5.62
N GLN A 178 4.13 50.02 -6.91
CA GLN A 178 4.31 50.99 -7.99
C GLN A 178 3.18 52.02 -7.98
N MET A 179 1.92 51.57 -7.90
CA MET A 179 0.75 52.43 -7.79
C MET A 179 0.79 53.29 -6.52
N GLU A 180 1.17 52.73 -5.38
CA GLU A 180 1.34 53.47 -4.12
C GLU A 180 2.40 54.58 -4.28
N ARG A 181 3.54 54.30 -4.93
CA ARG A 181 4.54 55.34 -5.23
C ARG A 181 3.99 56.43 -6.16
N GLU A 182 3.26 56.07 -7.20
CA GLU A 182 2.67 57.03 -8.13
C GLU A 182 1.63 57.91 -7.44
N VAL A 183 0.71 57.32 -6.68
CA VAL A 183 -0.29 58.08 -5.92
C VAL A 183 0.36 58.97 -4.87
N VAL A 184 1.41 58.51 -4.18
CA VAL A 184 2.13 59.34 -3.20
C VAL A 184 2.89 60.48 -3.88
N ASN A 185 3.47 60.27 -5.06
CA ASN A 185 4.14 61.32 -5.83
C ASN A 185 3.14 62.37 -6.37
N ASP A 186 1.95 61.96 -6.79
CA ASP A 186 0.91 62.88 -7.27
C ASP A 186 0.27 63.70 -6.13
N TRP A 187 0.42 63.24 -4.88
CA TRP A 187 -0.02 63.94 -3.66
C TRP A 187 1.10 64.71 -2.96
N ASP A 188 2.29 64.80 -3.54
CA ASP A 188 3.37 65.65 -3.03
C ASP A 188 2.97 67.11 -3.28
N VAL A 189 2.14 67.64 -2.38
CA VAL A 189 1.72 69.04 -2.43
C VAL A 189 2.98 69.87 -2.27
N ASP A 190 3.46 70.43 -3.38
CA ASP A 190 4.68 71.22 -3.47
C ASP A 190 4.89 72.03 -2.19
N ALA A 191 5.91 71.67 -1.40
CA ALA A 191 6.16 72.30 -0.12
C ALA A 191 6.25 73.83 -0.26
N GLU A 192 6.78 74.29 -1.39
CA GLU A 192 6.80 75.70 -1.79
C GLU A 192 5.40 76.27 -2.04
N LEU A 193 4.52 75.56 -2.75
CA LEU A 193 3.13 75.97 -3.00
C LEU A 193 2.35 76.08 -1.69
N LEU A 194 2.52 75.11 -0.79
CA LEU A 194 1.86 75.08 0.51
C LEU A 194 2.37 76.22 1.40
N GLN A 195 3.67 76.50 1.36
CA GLN A 195 4.29 77.62 2.05
C GLN A 195 3.82 78.97 1.49
N MET A 196 3.67 79.08 0.16
CA MET A 196 3.12 80.27 -0.50
C MET A 196 1.66 80.50 -0.09
N LYS A 197 0.83 79.46 -0.05
CA LYS A 197 -0.57 79.56 0.39
C LYS A 197 -0.68 79.91 1.87
N LEU A 198 0.21 79.39 2.71
CA LEU A 198 0.27 79.76 4.12
C LEU A 198 0.64 81.24 4.30
N GLN A 199 1.63 81.74 3.54
CA GLN A 199 1.99 83.17 3.55
C GLN A 199 0.84 84.05 3.05
N GLU A 200 0.12 83.62 2.00
CA GLU A 200 -1.06 84.32 1.49
C GLU A 200 -2.16 84.40 2.56
N ILE A 201 -2.45 83.28 3.25
CA ILE A 201 -3.41 83.23 4.35
C ILE A 201 -2.96 84.13 5.50
N GLU A 202 -1.68 84.13 5.85
CA GLU A 202 -1.16 84.96 6.92
C GLU A 202 -1.28 86.45 6.59
N LYS A 203 -1.00 86.83 5.34
CA LYS A 203 -1.19 88.19 4.83
C LYS A 203 -2.66 88.59 4.85
N LEU A 204 -3.57 87.73 4.39
CA LEU A 204 -5.02 87.98 4.46
C LEU A 204 -5.50 88.09 5.91
N MET A 205 -4.98 87.27 6.83
CA MET A 205 -5.28 87.35 8.25
C MET A 205 -4.71 88.61 8.90
N GLN A 206 -3.58 89.14 8.42
CA GLN A 206 -3.06 90.44 8.83
C GLN A 206 -3.90 91.59 8.26
N GLU A 207 -4.34 91.49 7.01
CA GLU A 207 -5.25 92.45 6.35
C GLU A 207 -6.60 92.53 7.06
N ILE A 208 -7.18 91.39 7.45
CA ILE A 208 -8.42 91.33 8.24
C ILE A 208 -8.20 91.88 9.65
N ARG A 209 -7.02 91.70 10.24
CA ARG A 209 -6.68 92.26 11.57
C ARG A 209 -6.37 93.76 11.52
N SER A 210 -5.83 94.27 10.41
CA SER A 210 -5.54 95.69 10.19
C SER A 210 -6.76 96.46 9.70
N GLN A 211 -7.70 95.77 9.04
CA GLN A 211 -9.09 96.21 8.93
C GLN A 211 -9.73 96.09 10.31
N THR A 212 -9.39 97.04 11.16
CA THR A 212 -10.06 97.26 12.43
C THR A 212 -11.55 97.40 12.15
N PHE A 213 -12.31 96.37 12.52
CA PHE A 213 -13.75 96.41 12.64
C PHE A 213 -14.09 97.55 13.59
N ASP A 214 -14.57 98.66 13.02
CA ASP A 214 -15.10 99.79 13.77
C ASP A 214 -16.48 99.35 14.31
N PRO A 215 -16.64 99.14 15.63
CA PRO A 215 -17.85 98.53 16.18
C PRO A 215 -19.10 99.42 16.04
N GLU A 216 -18.96 100.66 15.57
CA GLU A 216 -20.09 101.55 15.27
C GLU A 216 -20.54 101.57 13.80
N ASP A 217 -19.80 100.97 12.86
CA ASP A 217 -20.22 100.90 11.44
C ASP A 217 -21.02 99.61 11.18
N ASP A 218 -22.11 99.45 11.95
CA ASP A 218 -23.06 98.36 11.78
C ASP A 218 -23.71 98.46 10.40
N VAL A 219 -23.64 97.38 9.61
CA VAL A 219 -24.17 97.24 8.25
C VAL A 219 -25.65 97.69 8.17
N THR A 220 -26.37 97.62 9.30
CA THR A 220 -27.75 98.11 9.43
C THR A 220 -27.88 99.63 9.26
N THR A 221 -26.90 100.43 9.70
CA THR A 221 -26.89 101.90 9.54
C THR A 221 -26.66 102.30 8.09
N ARG A 222 -25.78 101.58 7.38
CA ARG A 222 -25.50 101.78 5.96
C ARG A 222 -26.71 101.45 5.07
N TRP A 223 -27.47 100.41 5.41
CA TRP A 223 -28.71 100.06 4.69
C TRP A 223 -29.83 101.09 4.93
N LYS A 224 -29.94 101.62 6.16
CA LYS A 224 -30.92 102.68 6.49
C LYS A 224 -30.61 104.00 5.79
N ARG A 225 -29.34 104.39 5.69
CA ARG A 225 -28.91 105.62 4.99
C ARG A 225 -29.17 105.53 3.48
N SER A 226 -28.86 104.39 2.87
CA SER A 226 -29.09 104.16 1.43
C SER A 226 -30.57 104.08 1.04
N LYS A 227 -31.45 103.68 1.96
CA LYS A 227 -32.91 103.64 1.71
C LYS A 227 -33.59 105.00 1.89
N ALA A 228 -33.05 105.89 2.72
CA ALA A 228 -33.58 107.23 2.94
C ALA A 228 -33.28 108.21 1.78
N GLU A 229 -32.27 107.91 0.96
CA GLU A 229 -31.85 108.76 -0.17
C GLU A 229 -32.56 108.41 -1.49
N LYS A 230 -33.51 107.48 -1.44
CA LYS A 230 -34.30 106.99 -2.59
C LYS A 230 -35.82 107.27 -2.48
N VAL A 231 -36.25 108.16 -1.58
CA VAL A 231 -37.62 108.68 -1.46
C VAL A 231 -37.56 110.20 -1.50
#